data_AF-A0A8T5FVW4-F1
#
_entry.id   AF-A0A8T5FVW4-F1
#
_cell.length_a   1.000
_cell.length_b   1.000
_cell.length_c   1.000
_cell.angle_alpha   90.00
_cell.angle_beta   90.00
_cell.angle_gamma   90.00
#
_symmetry.space_group_name_H-M   'P 1'
#
loop_
_entity.id
_entity.type
_entity.pdbx_description
1 polymer ?
#
loop_
_entity_poly.entity_id
_entity_poly.type
_entity_poly.pdbx_seq_one_letter_code
_entity_poly.pdbx_strand_id
1 'polypeptide(L)' 'MKIKGVHCKSCKMLIEDVLSDINVKLISWKLNGNEATIQVDGNSSFEEIKKLIESEGDYKVEK' A
#
# COMPACT_ATOMS: atom_id res chain seq x y z
N MET A 1 8.38 -1.50 -1.60
CA MET A 1 7.57 -0.51 -2.33
C MET A 1 7.29 0.67 -1.43
N LYS A 2 7.15 1.86 -2.00
CA LYS A 2 6.94 3.12 -1.27
C LYS A 2 5.61 3.72 -1.69
N ILE A 3 4.83 4.20 -0.72
CA ILE A 3 3.53 4.82 -0.92
C ILE A 3 3.60 6.24 -0.37
N LYS A 4 3.44 7.23 -1.25
CA LYS A 4 3.34 8.65 -0.87
C LYS A 4 1.87 9.02 -0.65
N GLY A 5 1.63 10.02 0.19
CA GLY A 5 0.27 10.49 0.53
C GLY A 5 -0.31 9.84 1.78
N VAL A 6 0.47 9.01 2.47
CA VAL A 6 0.04 8.30 3.69
C VAL A 6 0.31 9.19 4.90
N HIS A 7 -0.71 9.91 5.36
CA HIS A 7 -0.55 10.91 6.44
C HIS A 7 -1.32 10.53 7.72
N CYS A 8 -2.11 9.47 7.68
CA CYS A 8 -2.99 9.08 8.80
C CYS A 8 -2.96 7.56 9.03
N LYS A 9 -3.23 7.13 10.27
CA LYS A 9 -3.36 5.71 10.63
C LYS A 9 -4.46 5.01 9.83
N SER A 10 -5.52 5.73 9.44
CA SER A 10 -6.60 5.21 8.61
C SER A 10 -6.13 4.77 7.22
N CYS A 11 -5.11 5.44 6.65
CA CYS A 11 -4.55 5.05 5.35
C CYS A 11 -3.89 3.67 5.40
N LYS A 12 -3.26 3.31 6.53
CA LYS A 12 -2.70 1.97 6.72
C LYS A 12 -3.79 0.90 6.66
N MET A 13 -4.90 1.14 7.34
CA MET A 13 -6.01 0.18 7.42
C MET A 13 -6.66 -0.03 6.05
N LEU A 14 -6.89 1.05 5.29
CA LEU A 14 -7.37 1.01 3.90
C LEU A 14 -6.43 0.19 3.00
N ILE A 15 -5.13 0.48 3.01
CA ILE A 15 -4.16 -0.24 2.18
C ILE A 15 -4.09 -1.72 2.59
N GLU A 16 -4.16 -2.04 3.88
CA GLU A 16 -4.15 -3.42 4.37
C GLU A 16 -5.38 -4.20 3.90
N ASP A 17 -6.56 -3.58 3.90
CA ASP A 17 -7.83 -4.15 3.42
C ASP A 17 -7.76 -4.47 1.92
N VAL A 18 -7.29 -3.49 1.13
CA VAL A 18 -7.14 -3.60 -0.33
C VAL A 18 -6.14 -4.68 -0.72
N LEU A 19 -5.03 -4.78 0.00
CA LEU A 19 -4.06 -5.86 -0.21
C LEU A 19 -4.68 -7.22 0.13
N SER A 20 -5.50 -7.29 1.19
CA SER A 20 -6.18 -8.52 1.58
C SER A 20 -7.18 -9.00 0.53
N ASP A 21 -7.86 -8.09 -0.17
CA ASP A 21 -8.82 -8.41 -1.24
C ASP A 21 -8.17 -9.17 -2.41
N ILE A 22 -6.94 -8.78 -2.77
CA ILE A 22 -6.13 -9.47 -3.79
C ILE A 22 -5.24 -10.57 -3.24
N ASN A 23 -5.52 -11.06 -2.03
CA ASN A 23 -4.77 -12.15 -1.38
C ASN A 23 -3.27 -11.84 -1.22
N VAL A 24 -2.94 -10.57 -1.00
CA VAL A 24 -1.60 -10.07 -0.70
C VAL A 24 -1.52 -9.73 0.78
N LYS A 25 -0.51 -10.27 1.48
CA LYS A 25 -0.27 -9.97 2.88
C LYS A 25 0.73 -8.85 3.05
N LEU A 26 0.38 -7.87 3.89
CA LEU A 26 1.30 -6.85 4.36
C LEU A 26 2.23 -7.45 5.43
N ILE A 27 3.51 -7.65 5.09
CA ILE A 27 4.54 -8.22 5.98
C ILE A 27 5.14 -7.14 6.88
N SER A 28 5.38 -5.96 6.32
CA SER A 28 6.02 -4.87 7.07
C SER A 28 5.49 -3.52 6.60
N TRP A 29 5.32 -2.61 7.55
CA TRP A 29 4.89 -1.25 7.32
C TRP A 29 5.79 -0.30 8.09
N LYS A 30 6.44 0.63 7.38
CA LYS A 30 7.29 1.67 7.96
C LYS A 30 6.85 3.03 7.44
N LEU A 31 6.27 3.84 8.30
CA LEU A 31 5.91 5.21 7.98
C LEU A 31 7.11 6.14 8.26
N ASN A 32 7.50 6.95 7.29
CA ASN A 32 8.54 7.95 7.42
C ASN A 32 8.02 9.28 6.87
N GLY A 33 7.55 10.16 7.76
CA GLY A 33 6.86 11.39 7.39
C GLY A 33 5.59 11.10 6.58
N ASN A 34 5.58 11.53 5.32
CA ASN A 34 4.45 11.43 4.39
C ASN A 34 4.56 10.23 3.44
N GLU A 35 5.57 9.38 3.66
CA GLU A 35 5.85 8.21 2.83
C GLU A 35 5.85 6.93 3.67
N ALA A 36 5.10 5.92 3.25
CA ALA A 36 5.12 4.60 3.84
C ALA A 36 5.94 3.64 2.98
N THR A 37 6.97 3.04 3.54
CA THR A 37 7.65 1.89 2.94
C THR A 37 6.96 0.63 3.42
N ILE A 38 6.45 -0.16 2.48
CA ILE A 38 5.80 -1.42 2.78
C ILE A 38 6.48 -2.60 2.10
N GLN A 39 6.33 -3.75 2.75
CA GLN A 39 6.79 -5.05 2.29
C GLN A 39 5.57 -5.95 2.26
N VAL A 40 5.30 -6.56 1.11
CA VAL A 40 4.13 -7.39 0.89
C VAL A 40 4.57 -8.75 0.38
N ASP A 41 3.78 -9.78 0.69
CA ASP A 41 3.96 -11.16 0.26
C ASP A 41 2.68 -11.62 -0.44
N GLY A 42 2.82 -12.11 -1.66
CA GLY A 42 1.68 -12.51 -2.49
C GLY A 42 2.08 -12.66 -3.95
N ASN A 43 1.18 -13.24 -4.74
CA ASN A 43 1.44 -13.57 -6.14
C ASN A 43 0.99 -12.46 -7.12
N SER A 44 0.49 -11.35 -6.60
CA SER A 44 -0.05 -10.24 -7.40
C SER A 44 1.05 -9.37 -7.97
N SER A 45 0.84 -8.88 -9.20
CA SER A 45 1.82 -8.03 -9.87
C SER A 45 1.88 -6.65 -9.23
N PHE A 46 3.07 -6.04 -9.24
CA PHE A 46 3.27 -4.68 -8.72
C PHE A 46 2.31 -3.66 -9.35
N GLU A 47 2.02 -3.80 -10.65
CA GLU A 47 1.10 -2.91 -11.37
C GLU A 47 -0.34 -3.00 -10.85
N GLU A 48 -0.80 -4.20 -10.47
CA GLU A 48 -2.14 -4.38 -9.89
C GLU A 48 -2.21 -3.77 -8.50
N ILE A 49 -1.24 -4.07 -7.64
CA ILE A 49 -1.13 -3.51 -6.30
C ILE A 49 -1.10 -1.98 -6.37
N LYS A 50 -0.30 -1.43 -7.30
CA LYS A 50 -0.22 0.01 -7.55
C LYS A 50 -1.59 0.57 -7.94
N LYS A 51 -2.25 0.02 -8.97
CA LYS A 51 -3.54 0.51 -9.43
C LYS A 51 -4.61 0.47 -8.34
N LEU A 52 -4.65 -0.59 -7.55
CA LEU A 52 -5.60 -0.75 -6.47
C LEU A 52 -5.39 0.32 -5.39
N ILE A 53 -4.15 0.49 -4.92
CA ILE A 53 -3.85 1.52 -3.91
C ILE A 53 -4.14 2.91 -4.46
N GLU A 54 -3.76 3.23 -5.70
CA GLU A 54 -4.04 4.52 -6.33
C GLU A 54 -5.54 4.73 -6.65
N SER A 55 -6.35 3.68 -6.68
CA SER A 55 -7.81 3.78 -6.90
C SER A 55 -8.58 4.14 -5.63
N GLU A 56 -8.02 3.87 -4.46
CA GLU A 56 -8.67 4.10 -3.16
C GLU A 56 -8.51 5.53 -2.66
N GLY A 57 -7.62 6.31 -3.27
CA GLY A 57 -7.40 7.70 -2.90
C GLY A 57 -6.22 8.33 -3.63
N ASP A 58 -5.84 9.52 -3.19
CA ASP A 58 -4.72 10.29 -3.76
C ASP A 58 -3.36 9.75 -3.23
N TYR A 59 -3.13 8.46 -3.45
CA TYR A 59 -1.89 7.76 -3.13
C TYR A 59 -1.01 7.68 -4.37
N LYS A 60 0.31 7.59 -4.15
CA LYS A 60 1.25 7.35 -5.25
C LYS A 60 2.20 6.22 -4.89
N VAL A 61 2.17 5.14 -5.66
CA VAL A 61 3.00 3.95 -5.40
C VAL A 61 4.21 3.91 -6.32
N GLU A 62 5.40 3.87 -5.71
CA GLU A 62 6.70 3.84 -6.38
C GLU A 62 7.53 2.65 -5.89
N LYS A 63 8.43 2.15 -6.74
CA LYS A 63 9.28 0.99 -6.41
C LYS A 63 10.44 1.38 -5.50
#